data_AF-A0A0B2ADZ6-F1
#
_entry.id   AF-A0A0B2ADZ6-F1
#
_cell.length_a   1.000
_cell.length_b   1.000
_cell.length_c   1.000
_cell.angle_alpha   90.00
_cell.angle_beta   90.00
_cell.angle_gamma   90.00
#
_symmetry.space_group_name_H-M   'P 1'
#
loop_
_entity.id
_entity.type
_entity.pdbx_description
1 polymer ?
#
loop_
_entity_poly.entity_id
_entity_poly.type
_entity_poly.pdbx_seq_one_letter_code
_entity_poly.pdbx_strand_id
1 'polypeptide(L)'
;MFADTPATVRPRLHALPSEAETSRSRSLRAHPSNHQPSQKVPPQPPVDEDLVSRWERLRLVLVGQGLSDSEARTEVARIAAGKVWDEFADELRQHRAAGRQKEANALAVGLRSMQGLTQPILRHPGDVAIARSALGRARRRLSHNGTLLDRLQEWPNPLRRAESAFRILDAFLRLA
;
A
#
# COMPACT_ATOMS: atom_id res chain seq x y z
N MET A 1 35.30 -68.92 -26.65
CA MET A 1 34.20 -69.55 -25.89
C MET A 1 34.01 -68.68 -24.65
N PHE A 2 32.90 -67.94 -24.59
CA PHE A 2 32.58 -67.01 -23.49
C PHE A 2 31.85 -67.77 -22.37
N ALA A 3 32.19 -67.48 -21.11
CA ALA A 3 31.35 -67.72 -19.92
C ALA A 3 31.90 -66.81 -18.80
N ASP A 4 31.34 -65.62 -18.61
CA ASP A 4 30.19 -65.28 -17.75
C ASP A 4 30.48 -65.31 -16.24
N THR A 5 30.72 -64.11 -15.72
CA THR A 5 30.70 -63.69 -14.32
C THR A 5 29.26 -63.61 -13.79
N PRO A 6 28.99 -63.95 -12.53
CA PRO A 6 27.86 -63.38 -11.81
C PRO A 6 28.32 -62.30 -10.82
N ALA A 7 27.89 -61.06 -11.07
CA ALA A 7 28.01 -59.94 -10.15
C ALA A 7 26.93 -60.01 -9.07
N THR A 8 27.33 -60.12 -7.80
CA THR A 8 26.45 -60.01 -6.63
C THR A 8 25.98 -58.56 -6.46
N VAL A 9 24.69 -58.33 -6.67
CA VAL A 9 24.01 -57.05 -6.40
C VAL A 9 23.88 -56.86 -4.88
N ARG A 10 24.55 -55.86 -4.32
CA ARG A 10 24.33 -55.39 -2.94
C ARG A 10 23.14 -54.40 -2.90
N PRO A 11 22.27 -54.48 -1.88
CA PRO A 11 21.18 -53.53 -1.73
C PRO A 11 21.71 -52.14 -1.33
N ARG A 12 21.23 -51.09 -2.01
CA ARG A 12 21.43 -49.69 -1.62
C ARG A 12 20.66 -49.43 -0.32
N LEU A 13 21.38 -49.34 0.79
CA LEU A 13 20.88 -48.74 2.03
C LEU A 13 20.63 -47.25 1.78
N HIS A 14 19.36 -46.84 1.78
CA HIS A 14 19.00 -45.44 1.94
C HIS A 14 19.40 -45.02 3.35
N ALA A 15 20.55 -44.35 3.47
CA ALA A 15 20.99 -43.74 4.72
C ALA A 15 19.99 -42.63 5.10
N LEU A 16 19.42 -42.74 6.29
CA LEU A 16 18.64 -41.67 6.90
C LEU A 16 19.57 -40.46 7.10
N PRO A 17 19.16 -39.24 6.72
CA PRO A 17 19.99 -38.06 6.91
C PRO A 17 20.27 -37.86 8.40
N SER A 18 21.54 -37.67 8.74
CA SER A 18 22.00 -37.47 10.12
C SER A 18 21.32 -36.23 10.73
N GLU A 19 21.07 -36.25 12.04
CA GLU A 19 20.51 -35.11 12.79
C GLU A 19 21.31 -33.80 12.60
N ALA A 20 22.60 -33.91 12.30
CA ALA A 20 23.45 -32.77 11.97
C ALA A 20 23.05 -32.11 10.63
N GLU A 21 22.62 -32.91 9.66
CA GLU A 21 22.24 -32.47 8.32
C GLU A 21 20.85 -31.84 8.29
N THR A 22 19.93 -32.38 9.11
CA THR A 22 18.61 -31.76 9.34
C THR A 22 18.72 -30.46 10.14
N SER A 23 19.62 -30.39 11.13
CA SER A 23 19.89 -29.17 11.90
C SER A 23 20.55 -28.08 11.04
N ARG A 24 21.49 -28.46 10.18
CA ARG A 24 22.13 -27.54 9.22
C ARG A 24 21.11 -27.03 8.19
N SER A 25 20.23 -27.90 7.70
CA SER A 25 19.15 -27.52 6.77
C SER A 25 18.11 -26.58 7.41
N ARG A 26 17.75 -26.79 8.67
CA ARG A 26 16.87 -25.88 9.43
C ARG A 26 17.53 -24.52 9.66
N SER A 27 18.83 -24.51 9.99
CA SER A 27 19.59 -23.27 10.19
C SER A 27 19.71 -22.46 8.90
N LEU A 28 19.90 -23.13 7.75
CA LEU A 28 19.91 -22.48 6.44
C LEU A 28 18.54 -21.89 6.07
N ARG A 29 17.43 -22.57 6.38
CA ARG A 29 16.07 -22.06 6.14
C ARG A 29 15.66 -20.93 7.10
N ALA A 30 16.21 -20.90 8.31
CA ALA A 30 15.99 -19.84 9.29
C ALA A 30 16.87 -18.60 9.07
N HIS A 31 17.73 -18.60 8.04
CA HIS A 31 18.54 -17.44 7.72
C HIS A 31 17.63 -16.27 7.31
N PRO A 32 17.84 -15.04 7.83
CA PRO A 32 16.97 -13.89 7.57
C PRO A 32 16.83 -13.53 6.07
N SER A 33 17.76 -14.00 5.22
CA SER A 33 17.69 -13.86 3.76
C SER A 33 16.72 -14.81 3.06
N ASN A 34 16.22 -15.86 3.74
CA ASN A 34 15.24 -16.82 3.22
C ASN A 34 13.80 -16.46 3.65
N HIS A 35 13.61 -15.30 4.29
CA HIS A 35 12.29 -14.79 4.57
C HIS A 35 11.64 -14.35 3.25
N GLN A 36 10.86 -15.24 2.65
CA GLN A 36 9.86 -14.81 1.67
C GLN A 36 8.82 -14.00 2.45
N PRO A 37 8.61 -12.71 2.13
CA PRO A 37 7.48 -11.99 2.68
C PRO A 37 6.25 -12.77 2.27
N SER A 38 5.42 -13.18 3.23
CA SER A 38 4.08 -13.67 2.94
C SER A 38 3.48 -12.70 1.93
N GLN A 39 3.05 -13.20 0.77
CA GLN A 39 2.28 -12.42 -0.19
C GLN A 39 1.12 -11.81 0.59
N LYS A 40 1.27 -10.54 0.99
CA LYS A 40 0.16 -9.73 1.43
C LYS A 40 -0.71 -9.65 0.20
N VAL A 41 -1.84 -10.37 0.23
CA VAL A 41 -2.95 -10.12 -0.66
C VAL A 41 -3.10 -8.60 -0.71
N PRO A 42 -2.99 -7.95 -1.89
CA PRO A 42 -3.10 -6.51 -1.96
C PRO A 42 -4.44 -6.15 -1.33
N PRO A 43 -4.47 -5.24 -0.33
CA PRO A 43 -5.71 -4.88 0.33
C PRO A 43 -6.67 -4.42 -0.76
N GLN A 44 -7.77 -5.16 -0.93
CA GLN A 44 -8.83 -4.72 -1.82
C GLN A 44 -9.26 -3.32 -1.36
N PRO A 45 -9.39 -2.36 -2.28
CA PRO A 45 -9.82 -1.04 -1.90
C PRO A 45 -11.18 -1.19 -1.20
N PRO A 46 -11.35 -0.66 0.03
CA PRO A 46 -12.64 -0.68 0.69
C PRO A 46 -13.67 -0.02 -0.24
N VAL A 47 -14.86 -0.61 -0.32
CA VAL A 47 -15.98 -0.08 -1.11
C VAL A 47 -16.28 1.35 -0.66
N ASP A 48 -16.63 2.25 -1.59
CA ASP A 48 -16.79 3.69 -1.31
C ASP A 48 -17.72 3.99 -0.11
N GLU A 49 -18.77 3.18 0.09
CA GLU A 49 -19.71 3.28 1.23
C GLU A 49 -19.07 2.93 2.60
N ASP A 50 -18.10 2.01 2.61
CA ASP A 50 -17.37 1.64 3.83
C ASP A 50 -16.41 2.73 4.28
N LEU A 51 -15.88 3.52 3.33
CA LEU A 51 -14.96 4.62 3.64
C LEU A 51 -15.69 5.78 4.32
N VAL A 52 -16.84 6.20 3.78
CA VAL A 52 -17.64 7.28 4.38
C VAL A 52 -18.08 6.88 5.79
N SER A 53 -18.60 5.67 5.97
CA SER A 53 -19.02 5.15 7.28
C SER A 53 -17.87 5.07 8.30
N ARG A 54 -16.65 4.78 7.83
CA ARG A 54 -15.45 4.76 8.67
C ARG A 54 -15.03 6.17 9.10
N TRP A 55 -15.13 7.14 8.19
CA TRP A 55 -14.80 8.54 8.47
C TRP A 55 -15.82 9.21 9.37
N GLU A 56 -17.10 8.89 9.22
CA GLU A 56 -18.16 9.31 10.15
C GLU A 56 -17.91 8.81 11.57
N ARG A 57 -17.57 7.52 11.72
CA ARG A 57 -17.19 6.97 13.04
C ARG A 57 -15.98 7.69 13.63
N LEU A 58 -14.96 7.99 12.82
CA LEU A 58 -13.79 8.74 13.29
C LEU A 58 -14.16 10.18 13.69
N ARG A 59 -15.03 10.86 12.92
CA ARG A 59 -15.56 12.18 13.27
C ARG A 59 -16.23 12.16 14.64
N LEU A 60 -17.12 11.21 14.88
CA LEU A 60 -17.83 11.07 16.16
C LEU A 60 -16.88 10.83 17.33
N VAL A 61 -15.81 10.03 17.14
CA VAL A 61 -14.77 9.84 18.16
C VAL A 61 -14.06 11.16 18.47
N LEU A 62 -13.68 11.94 17.46
CA LEU A 62 -12.99 13.22 17.63
C LEU A 62 -13.89 14.28 18.29
N VAL A 63 -15.17 14.32 17.94
CA VAL A 63 -16.16 15.16 18.62
C VAL A 63 -16.31 14.75 20.08
N GLY A 64 -16.36 13.44 20.36
CA GLY A 64 -16.36 12.92 21.73
C GLY A 64 -15.09 13.26 22.54
N GLN A 65 -13.99 13.61 21.87
CA GLN A 65 -12.75 14.08 22.48
C GLN A 65 -12.70 15.60 22.66
N GLY A 66 -13.77 16.32 22.29
CA GLY A 66 -13.92 17.75 22.51
C GLY A 66 -13.62 18.65 21.31
N LEU A 67 -13.36 18.10 20.13
CA LEU A 67 -13.25 18.89 18.90
C LEU A 67 -14.64 19.37 18.46
N SER A 68 -14.71 20.58 17.90
CA SER A 68 -15.91 20.99 17.17
C SER A 68 -16.14 20.09 15.94
N ASP A 69 -17.37 20.05 15.42
CA ASP A 69 -17.68 19.22 14.25
C ASP A 69 -16.80 19.55 13.03
N SER A 70 -16.57 20.85 12.80
CA SER A 70 -15.73 21.31 11.69
C SER A 70 -14.26 20.91 11.90
N GLU A 71 -13.71 21.08 13.11
CA GLU A 71 -12.35 20.64 13.43
C GLU A 71 -12.20 19.12 13.25
N ALA A 72 -13.15 18.35 13.80
CA ALA A 72 -13.17 16.89 13.65
C ALA A 72 -13.19 16.47 12.18
N ARG A 73 -13.99 17.12 11.33
CA ARG A 73 -14.03 16.84 9.88
C ARG A 73 -12.71 17.18 9.19
N THR A 74 -12.12 18.33 9.47
CA THR A 74 -10.81 18.70 8.90
C THR A 74 -9.71 17.75 9.36
N GLU A 75 -9.79 17.26 10.59
CA GLU A 75 -8.84 16.31 11.16
C GLU A 75 -9.00 14.90 10.53
N VAL A 76 -10.25 14.44 10.34
CA VAL A 76 -10.53 13.24 9.54
C VAL A 76 -9.92 13.36 8.14
N ALA A 77 -10.07 14.52 7.48
CA ALA A 77 -9.49 14.75 6.17
C ALA A 77 -7.96 14.70 6.18
N ARG A 78 -7.32 15.27 7.20
CA ARG A 78 -5.87 15.21 7.37
C ARG A 78 -5.39 13.76 7.57
N ILE A 79 -6.05 13.01 8.45
CA ILE A 79 -5.71 11.60 8.74
C ILE A 79 -5.92 10.72 7.50
N ALA A 80 -7.06 10.86 6.82
CA ALA A 80 -7.37 10.09 5.62
C ALA A 80 -6.38 10.39 4.48
N ALA A 81 -6.05 11.66 4.26
CA ALA A 81 -5.03 12.05 3.30
C ALA A 81 -3.64 11.47 3.63
N GLY A 82 -3.27 11.44 4.92
CA GLY A 82 -2.05 10.81 5.40
C GLY A 82 -2.02 9.31 5.11
N LYS A 83 -3.12 8.58 5.34
CA LYS A 83 -3.21 7.15 5.04
C LYS A 83 -2.99 6.84 3.56
N VAL A 84 -3.63 7.60 2.67
CA VAL A 84 -3.44 7.45 1.21
C VAL A 84 -1.97 7.71 0.83
N TRP A 85 -1.34 8.71 1.44
CA TRP A 85 0.08 8.98 1.24
C TRP A 85 0.95 7.80 1.69
N ASP A 86 0.71 7.27 2.88
CA ASP A 86 1.51 6.18 3.47
C ASP A 86 1.39 4.89 2.66
N GLU A 87 0.18 4.55 2.20
CA GLU A 87 -0.06 3.40 1.31
C GLU A 87 0.75 3.52 0.01
N PHE A 88 0.77 4.70 -0.61
CA PHE A 88 1.58 4.95 -1.81
C PHE A 88 3.08 4.88 -1.52
N ALA A 89 3.52 5.37 -0.36
CA ALA A 89 4.92 5.32 0.04
C ALA A 89 5.38 3.88 0.30
N ASP A 90 4.53 3.05 0.91
CA ASP A 90 4.76 1.63 1.11
C ASP A 90 4.85 0.87 -0.22
N GLU A 91 3.87 1.08 -1.11
CA GLU A 91 3.90 0.46 -2.44
C GLU A 91 5.15 0.89 -3.21
N LEU A 92 5.53 2.17 -3.16
CA LEU A 92 6.75 2.66 -3.80
C LEU A 92 7.99 1.90 -3.33
N ARG A 93 8.13 1.70 -2.01
CA ARG A 93 9.23 0.93 -1.42
C ARG A 93 9.22 -0.51 -1.92
N GLN A 94 8.05 -1.16 -1.95
CA GLN A 94 7.90 -2.54 -2.43
C GLN A 94 8.25 -2.68 -3.93
N HIS A 95 7.78 -1.76 -4.77
CA HIS A 95 8.09 -1.76 -6.20
C HIS A 95 9.58 -1.55 -6.47
N ARG A 96 10.25 -0.65 -5.73
CA ARG A 96 11.70 -0.46 -5.80
C ARG A 96 12.47 -1.71 -5.38
N ALA A 97 12.10 -2.31 -4.25
CA ALA A 97 12.74 -3.54 -3.77
C ALA A 97 12.61 -4.70 -4.77
N ALA A 98 11.53 -4.72 -5.55
CA ALA A 98 11.29 -5.72 -6.57
C ALA A 98 11.82 -5.36 -7.97
N GLY A 99 12.57 -4.27 -8.13
CA GLY A 99 13.12 -3.83 -9.42
C GLY A 99 12.07 -3.32 -10.43
N ARG A 100 10.83 -3.08 -9.99
CA ARG A 100 9.71 -2.61 -10.82
C ARG A 100 9.75 -1.10 -10.99
N GLN A 101 10.71 -0.61 -11.78
CA GLN A 101 11.04 0.81 -11.86
C GLN A 101 9.93 1.67 -12.49
N LYS A 102 9.18 1.14 -13.48
CA LYS A 102 8.11 1.90 -14.15
C LYS A 102 6.97 2.22 -13.18
N GLU A 103 6.54 1.22 -12.42
CA GLU A 103 5.50 1.31 -11.40
C GLU A 103 5.96 2.17 -10.22
N ALA A 104 7.21 2.02 -9.79
CA ALA A 104 7.80 2.89 -8.78
C ALA A 104 7.79 4.37 -9.23
N ASN A 105 8.10 4.65 -10.49
CA ASN A 105 8.06 6.02 -11.02
C ASN A 105 6.62 6.57 -11.03
N ALA A 106 5.63 5.76 -11.44
CA ALA A 106 4.22 6.16 -11.37
C ALA A 106 3.79 6.52 -9.94
N LEU A 107 4.13 5.69 -8.95
CA LEU A 107 3.84 5.96 -7.53
C LEU A 107 4.56 7.20 -7.01
N ALA A 108 5.80 7.45 -7.42
CA ALA A 108 6.53 8.66 -7.06
C ALA A 108 5.86 9.93 -7.61
N VAL A 109 5.33 9.88 -8.84
CA VAL A 109 4.50 10.98 -9.41
C VAL A 109 3.22 11.17 -8.60
N GLY A 110 2.58 10.07 -8.16
CA GLY A 110 1.43 10.11 -7.26
C GLY A 110 1.74 10.85 -5.96
N LEU A 111 2.79 10.46 -5.24
CA LEU A 111 3.24 11.13 -4.02
C LEU A 111 3.51 12.62 -4.26
N ARG A 112 4.24 12.98 -5.32
CA ARG A 112 4.50 14.38 -5.65
C ARG A 112 3.22 15.18 -5.91
N SER A 113 2.19 14.54 -6.48
CA SER A 113 0.88 15.16 -6.74
C SER A 113 0.12 15.48 -5.45
N MET A 114 0.32 14.67 -4.40
CA MET A 114 -0.27 14.85 -3.07
C MET A 114 0.56 15.76 -2.16
N GLN A 115 1.75 16.17 -2.60
CA GLN A 115 2.69 16.93 -1.77
C GLN A 115 2.07 18.26 -1.32
N GLY A 116 2.22 18.52 -0.02
CA GLY A 116 1.73 19.73 0.63
C GLY A 116 0.21 19.74 0.87
N LEU A 117 -0.49 18.63 0.66
CA LEU A 117 -1.94 18.54 0.92
C LEU A 117 -2.30 18.75 2.40
N THR A 118 -1.54 18.13 3.30
CA THR A 118 -1.87 18.10 4.74
C THR A 118 -1.50 19.37 5.48
N GLN A 119 -0.52 20.14 4.99
CA GLN A 119 -0.01 21.32 5.67
C GLN A 119 -1.04 22.46 5.78
N PRO A 120 -1.81 22.83 4.73
CA PRO A 120 -2.90 23.80 4.87
C PRO A 120 -3.96 23.36 5.87
N ILE A 121 -4.32 22.07 5.86
CA ILE A 121 -5.34 21.51 6.77
C ILE A 121 -4.88 21.63 8.23
N LEU A 122 -3.60 21.30 8.49
CA LEU A 122 -3.01 21.40 9.81
C LEU A 122 -2.94 22.84 10.34
N ARG A 123 -2.70 23.81 9.46
CA ARG A 123 -2.58 25.23 9.83
C ARG A 123 -3.92 25.93 10.10
N HIS A 124 -5.01 25.38 9.57
CA HIS A 124 -6.34 25.98 9.65
C HIS A 124 -7.36 24.91 10.10
N PRO A 125 -7.25 24.40 11.35
CA PRO A 125 -8.21 23.45 11.87
C PRO A 125 -9.62 24.06 11.87
N GLY A 126 -10.61 23.28 11.46
CA GLY A 126 -12.00 23.73 11.34
C GLY A 126 -12.33 24.48 10.05
N ASP A 127 -11.34 24.92 9.25
CA ASP A 127 -11.60 25.56 7.96
C ASP A 127 -11.82 24.51 6.85
N VAL A 128 -13.09 24.13 6.69
CA VAL A 128 -13.53 23.16 5.68
C VAL A 128 -13.25 23.67 4.25
N ALA A 129 -13.31 24.98 4.01
CA ALA A 129 -13.07 25.55 2.69
C ALA A 129 -11.59 25.41 2.28
N ILE A 130 -10.67 25.68 3.20
CA ILE A 130 -9.23 25.46 3.00
C ILE A 130 -8.94 23.98 2.77
N ALA A 131 -9.52 23.08 3.58
CA ALA A 131 -9.32 21.64 3.42
C ALA A 131 -9.79 21.14 2.04
N ARG A 132 -10.99 21.56 1.61
CA ARG A 132 -11.52 21.23 0.28
C ARG A 132 -10.68 21.82 -0.84
N SER A 133 -10.21 23.05 -0.71
CA SER A 133 -9.32 23.68 -1.70
C SER A 133 -8.00 22.92 -1.83
N ALA A 134 -7.41 22.48 -0.72
CA ALA A 134 -6.20 21.67 -0.70
C ALA A 134 -6.42 20.30 -1.39
N LEU A 135 -7.49 19.59 -1.04
CA LEU A 135 -7.88 18.32 -1.68
C LEU A 135 -8.14 18.51 -3.18
N GLY A 136 -8.87 19.55 -3.57
CA GLY A 136 -9.13 19.87 -4.97
C GLY A 136 -7.86 20.09 -5.77
N ARG A 137 -6.86 20.79 -5.21
CA ARG A 137 -5.55 20.98 -5.86
C ARG A 137 -4.76 19.68 -6.00
N ALA A 138 -4.77 18.82 -4.99
CA ALA A 138 -4.12 17.50 -5.07
C ALA A 138 -4.82 16.60 -6.09
N ARG A 139 -6.16 16.55 -6.07
CA ARG A 139 -6.97 15.77 -7.01
C ARG A 139 -6.76 16.20 -8.46
N ARG A 140 -6.71 17.51 -8.74
CA ARG A 140 -6.40 18.00 -10.10
C ARG A 140 -5.03 17.54 -10.59
N ARG A 141 -4.00 17.57 -9.72
CA ARG A 141 -2.65 17.07 -10.05
C ARG A 141 -2.66 15.56 -10.31
N LEU A 142 -3.32 14.79 -9.44
CA LEU A 142 -3.49 13.34 -9.62
C LEU A 142 -4.21 13.00 -10.92
N SER A 143 -5.31 13.69 -11.23
CA SER A 143 -6.09 13.46 -12.44
C SER A 143 -5.28 13.77 -13.70
N HIS A 144 -4.61 14.93 -13.73
CA HIS A 144 -3.76 15.34 -14.85
C HIS A 144 -2.62 14.34 -15.09
N ASN A 145 -1.86 14.01 -14.04
CA ASN A 145 -0.78 13.04 -14.14
C ASN A 145 -1.29 11.63 -14.43
N GLY A 146 -2.48 11.29 -13.94
CA GLY A 146 -3.17 10.05 -14.21
C GLY A 146 -3.47 9.89 -15.71
N THR A 147 -4.08 10.90 -16.33
CA THR A 147 -4.34 10.89 -17.78
C THR A 147 -3.05 10.82 -18.59
N LEU A 148 -1.96 11.45 -18.14
CA LEU A 148 -0.65 11.31 -18.79
C LEU A 148 -0.12 9.88 -18.68
N LEU A 149 -0.20 9.27 -17.50
CA LEU A 149 0.23 7.89 -17.29
C LEU A 149 -0.61 6.89 -18.08
N ASP A 150 -1.93 7.06 -18.17
CA ASP A 150 -2.82 6.20 -18.98
C ASP A 150 -2.39 6.15 -20.46
N ARG A 151 -1.73 7.19 -20.97
CA ARG A 151 -1.20 7.23 -22.35
C ARG A 151 0.17 6.56 -22.49
N LEU A 152 0.89 6.38 -21.38
CA LEU A 152 2.29 5.94 -21.36
C LEU A 152 2.45 4.49 -20.88
N GLN A 153 1.41 3.88 -20.29
CA GLN A 153 1.48 2.55 -19.70
C GLN A 153 0.24 1.69 -19.98
N GLU A 154 0.43 0.38 -20.11
CA GLU A 154 -0.63 -0.61 -20.33
C GLU A 154 -1.25 -1.14 -19.02
N TRP A 155 -0.65 -0.80 -17.87
CA TRP A 155 -1.00 -1.32 -16.55
C TRP A 155 -2.00 -0.42 -15.82
N PRO A 156 -2.75 -0.96 -14.83
CA PRO A 156 -3.69 -0.17 -14.03
C PRO A 156 -3.01 1.04 -13.39
N ASN A 157 -3.64 2.20 -13.56
CA ASN A 157 -3.07 3.45 -13.09
C ASN A 157 -3.25 3.63 -11.57
N PRO A 158 -2.17 3.61 -10.78
CA PRO A 158 -2.28 3.69 -9.33
C PRO A 158 -2.88 5.03 -8.87
N LEU A 159 -2.72 6.11 -9.64
CA LEU A 159 -3.19 7.45 -9.27
C LEU A 159 -4.72 7.53 -9.21
N ARG A 160 -5.43 6.68 -9.96
CA ARG A 160 -6.91 6.64 -9.94
C ARG A 160 -7.46 6.27 -8.57
N ARG A 161 -6.77 5.41 -7.82
CA ARG A 161 -7.17 5.04 -6.46
C ARG A 161 -7.08 6.24 -5.52
N ALA A 162 -5.97 6.99 -5.55
CA ALA A 162 -5.82 8.21 -4.74
C ALA A 162 -6.81 9.30 -5.16
N GLU A 163 -7.03 9.48 -6.46
CA GLU A 163 -8.03 10.41 -6.99
C GLU A 163 -9.43 10.08 -6.46
N SER A 164 -9.81 8.80 -6.47
CA SER A 164 -11.11 8.36 -5.94
C SER A 164 -11.20 8.59 -4.43
N ALA A 165 -10.18 8.20 -3.66
CA ALA A 165 -10.15 8.43 -2.21
C ALA A 165 -10.34 9.92 -1.86
N PHE A 166 -9.67 10.82 -2.59
CA PHE A 166 -9.80 12.27 -2.36
C PHE A 166 -11.13 12.83 -2.86
N ARG A 167 -11.75 12.23 -3.87
CA ARG A 167 -13.11 12.58 -4.31
C ARG A 167 -14.13 12.25 -3.23
N ILE A 168 -14.05 11.05 -2.65
CA ILE A 168 -14.91 10.62 -1.54
C ILE A 168 -14.69 11.54 -0.34
N LEU A 169 -13.43 11.92 -0.07
CA LEU A 169 -13.11 12.82 1.04
C LEU A 169 -13.62 14.25 0.84
N ASP A 170 -13.56 14.79 -0.37
CA ASP A 170 -14.22 16.06 -0.69
C ASP A 170 -15.75 15.97 -0.52
N ALA A 171 -16.36 14.83 -0.86
CA ALA A 171 -17.79 14.61 -0.64
C ALA A 171 -18.13 14.59 0.85
N PHE A 172 -17.35 13.87 1.68
CA PHE A 172 -17.50 13.86 3.13
C PHE A 172 -17.42 15.27 3.75
N LEU A 173 -16.50 16.11 3.29
CA LEU A 173 -16.36 17.49 3.75
C LEU A 173 -17.52 18.41 3.30
N ARG A 174 -18.33 18.02 2.31
CA ARG A 174 -19.51 18.79 1.88
C ARG A 174 -20.78 18.46 2.66
N LEU A 175 -20.76 17.39 3.46
CA LEU A 175 -21.86 17.01 4.34
C LEU A 175 -21.89 17.86 5.63
N ALA A 176 -21.08 18.91 5.69
CA ALA A 176 -20.88 19.81 6.84
C ALA A 176 -21.72 21.07 6.70
#